data_AF-A0A914C023-F1
#
_entry.id   AF-A0A914C023-F1
#
_cell.length_a   1.000
_cell.length_b   1.000
_cell.length_c   1.000
_cell.angle_alpha   90.00
_cell.angle_beta   90.00
_cell.angle_gamma   90.00
#
_symmetry.space_group_name_H-M   'P 1'
#
loop_
_entity.id
_entity.type
_entity.pdbx_description
1 polymer ?
#
loop_
_entity_poly.entity_id
_entity_poly.type
_entity_poly.pdbx_seq_one_letter_code
_entity_poly.pdbx_strand_id
1 'polypeptide(L)' 'MNPGASWMDGTPFDFAAWAPNEPANSGGSDNCVATYPSTNTFFGGVFAEKWNDIDCSFVVAGFVCKASATQTCA' A
#
# COMPACT_ATOMS: atom_id res chain seq x y z
N MET A 1 13.26 -4.38 4.94
CA MET A 1 12.19 -5.40 4.86
C MET A 1 11.54 -5.46 6.24
N ASN A 2 10.24 -5.17 6.35
CA ASN A 2 9.52 -5.15 7.61
C ASN A 2 8.98 -6.57 7.89
N PRO A 3 9.37 -7.30 8.95
CA PRO A 3 9.10 -8.74 9.12
C PRO A 3 7.63 -9.15 9.31
N GLY A 4 6.65 -8.27 9.09
CA GLY A 4 5.22 -8.55 9.29
C GLY A 4 4.29 -8.17 8.12
N ALA A 5 4.81 -7.61 7.02
CA ALA A 5 3.98 -7.26 5.88
C ALA A 5 3.63 -8.49 5.02
N SER A 6 2.39 -8.59 4.55
CA SER A 6 1.91 -9.65 3.69
C SER A 6 0.93 -9.13 2.64
N TRP A 7 0.86 -9.83 1.49
CA TRP A 7 -0.17 -9.57 0.49
C TRP A 7 -1.46 -10.30 0.83
N MET A 8 -2.61 -9.64 0.58
CA MET A 8 -3.94 -10.21 0.82
C MET A 8 -4.23 -11.45 -0.05
N ASP A 9 -3.52 -11.61 -1.18
CA ASP A 9 -3.66 -12.76 -2.07
C ASP A 9 -2.76 -13.95 -1.70
N GLY A 10 -1.98 -13.84 -0.60
CA GLY A 10 -1.08 -14.88 -0.12
C GLY A 10 0.19 -15.05 -0.95
N THR A 11 0.44 -14.20 -1.95
CA THR A 11 1.71 -14.23 -2.69
C THR A 11 2.89 -13.84 -1.79
N PRO A 12 4.12 -14.34 -2.08
CA PRO A 12 5.30 -13.96 -1.32
C PRO A 12 5.51 -12.45 -1.29
N PHE A 13 5.86 -11.90 -0.13
CA PHE A 13 6.24 -10.50 -0.01
C PHE A 13 7.72 -10.33 -0.39
N ASP A 14 8.00 -10.25 -1.69
CA ASP A 14 9.34 -10.19 -2.27
C ASP A 14 9.68 -8.83 -2.90
N PHE A 15 8.70 -7.93 -2.99
CA PHE A 15 8.84 -6.58 -3.55
C PHE A 15 8.29 -5.52 -2.58
N ALA A 16 8.99 -4.39 -2.48
CA ALA A 16 8.55 -3.23 -1.73
C ALA A 16 8.89 -1.92 -2.43
N ALA A 17 7.93 -0.99 -2.52
CA ALA A 17 8.11 0.32 -3.13
C ALA A 17 7.74 1.48 -2.17
N TRP A 18 8.11 1.36 -0.90
CA TRP A 18 7.92 2.40 0.10
C TRP A 18 8.45 3.76 -0.32
N ALA A 19 7.72 4.81 0.04
CA ALA A 19 8.21 6.17 -0.05
C ALA A 19 9.36 6.39 0.93
N PRO A 20 10.19 7.42 0.74
CA PRO A 20 11.18 7.78 1.74
C PRO A 20 10.52 7.98 3.10
N ASN A 21 11.10 7.36 4.13
CA ASN A 21 10.64 7.32 5.53
C ASN A 21 9.45 6.39 5.84
N GLU A 22 8.95 5.63 4.87
CA GLU A 22 7.89 4.63 5.09
C GLU A 22 8.44 3.19 5.15
N PRO A 23 7.75 2.27 5.86
CA PRO A 23 6.57 2.51 6.69
C PRO A 23 6.91 3.18 8.02
N ALA A 24 6.15 4.20 8.43
CA ALA A 24 6.39 4.98 9.64
C ALA A 24 5.53 4.55 10.84
N ASN A 25 4.45 3.80 10.61
CA ASN A 25 3.48 3.35 11.59
C ASN A 25 3.01 4.49 12.53
N SER A 26 2.44 5.55 11.94
CA SER A 26 2.12 6.81 12.62
C SER A 26 1.02 6.63 13.66
N GLY A 27 1.40 6.27 14.89
CA GLY A 27 0.47 6.03 15.99
C GLY A 27 0.13 4.56 16.22
N GLY A 28 0.80 3.63 15.54
CA GLY A 28 0.66 2.19 15.81
C GLY A 28 -0.48 1.49 15.08
N SER A 29 -1.30 2.20 14.29
CA SER A 29 -2.48 1.66 13.61
C SER A 29 -2.38 1.59 12.09
N ASP A 30 -1.28 2.05 11.49
CA ASP A 30 -1.10 2.11 10.03
C ASP A 30 -0.69 0.73 9.47
N ASN A 31 -1.67 -0.15 9.30
CA ASN A 31 -1.46 -1.54 8.89
C ASN A 31 -1.89 -1.83 7.44
N CYS A 32 -2.32 -0.80 6.70
CA CYS A 32 -2.73 -0.91 5.31
C CYS A 32 -1.82 -0.06 4.41
N VAL A 33 -1.82 -0.31 3.09
CA VAL A 33 -0.97 0.39 2.12
C VAL A 33 -1.81 1.24 1.17
N ALA A 34 -1.39 2.48 0.96
CA ALA A 34 -1.88 3.34 -0.11
C ALA A 34 -0.78 3.65 -1.13
N THR A 35 -1.18 3.86 -2.38
CA THR A 35 -0.33 4.38 -3.46
C THR A 35 -1.00 5.58 -4.11
N TYR A 36 -0.21 6.50 -4.65
CA TYR A 36 -0.70 7.73 -5.27
C TYR A 36 -0.28 7.80 -6.74
N PRO A 37 -1.22 8.06 -7.67
CA PRO A 37 -0.97 8.02 -9.10
C PRO A 37 -0.15 9.21 -9.62
N SER A 38 0.05 10.24 -8.80
CA SER A 38 0.85 11.41 -9.12
C SER A 38 1.56 11.91 -7.87
N THR A 39 2.46 12.88 -8.04
CA THR A 39 3.10 13.59 -6.93
C THR A 39 2.04 14.18 -6.01
N ASN A 40 1.78 13.46 -4.92
CA ASN A 40 0.99 13.94 -3.82
C ASN A 40 1.92 14.58 -2.79
N THR A 41 1.84 15.90 -2.62
CA THR A 41 2.59 16.66 -1.60
C THR A 41 1.75 16.97 -0.36
N PHE A 42 0.48 16.52 -0.30
CA PHE A 42 -0.47 16.86 0.76
C PHE A 42 -0.02 16.38 2.14
N PHE A 43 0.81 15.33 2.19
CA PHE A 43 1.38 14.78 3.43
C PHE A 43 2.86 15.18 3.65
N GLY A 44 3.37 16.19 2.94
CA GLY A 44 4.75 16.68 3.12
C GLY A 44 5.84 15.74 2.60
N GLY A 45 5.48 14.67 1.89
CA GLY A 45 6.39 13.72 1.24
C GLY A 45 6.20 13.66 -0.28
N VAL A 46 7.08 12.93 -0.96
CA VAL A 46 6.99 12.64 -2.39
C VAL A 46 6.53 11.19 -2.56
N PHE A 47 5.22 10.99 -2.69
CA PHE A 47 4.60 9.66 -2.74
C PHE A 47 4.21 9.19 -4.15
N ALA A 48 4.66 9.88 -5.20
CA ALA A 48 4.37 9.50 -6.59
C ALA A 48 4.81 8.06 -6.85
N GLU A 49 3.85 7.18 -7.13
CA GLU A 49 4.09 5.75 -7.39
C GLU A 49 4.83 5.01 -6.26
N LYS A 50 4.79 5.56 -5.05
CA LYS A 50 5.39 4.99 -3.84
C LYS A 50 4.34 4.68 -2.79
N TRP A 51 4.68 3.75 -1.90
CA TRP A 51 3.77 3.26 -0.88
C TRP A 51 3.86 4.09 0.40
N ASN A 52 2.70 4.35 0.98
CA ASN A 52 2.51 4.90 2.31
C ASN A 52 1.75 3.88 3.15
N ASP A 53 2.17 3.63 4.38
CA ASP A 53 1.33 2.91 5.33
C ASP A 53 0.29 3.87 5.91
N ILE A 54 -0.95 3.40 6.00
CA ILE A 54 -2.10 4.18 6.44
C ILE A 54 -2.98 3.33 7.35
N ASP A 55 -3.73 4.00 8.21
CA ASP A 55 -4.82 3.38 8.95
C ASP A 55 -5.81 2.73 7.95
N CYS A 56 -6.14 1.47 8.18
CA CYS A 56 -7.03 0.71 7.30
C CYS A 56 -8.46 1.30 7.22
N SER A 57 -8.85 2.14 8.18
CA SER A 57 -10.13 2.86 8.17
C SER A 57 -10.10 4.16 7.36
N PHE A 58 -8.94 4.57 6.84
CA PHE A 58 -8.80 5.78 6.06
C PHE A 58 -9.64 5.71 4.77
N VAL A 59 -10.43 6.76 4.53
CA VAL A 59 -11.28 6.84 3.33
C VAL A 59 -10.41 7.24 2.14
N VAL A 60 -10.25 6.31 1.19
CA VAL A 60 -9.51 6.52 -0.06
C VAL A 60 -10.45 6.71 -1.25
N ALA A 61 -9.95 7.33 -2.33
CA ALA A 61 -10.73 7.58 -3.55
C ALA A 61 -11.08 6.30 -4.32
N GLY A 62 -10.33 5.21 -4.14
CA GLY A 62 -10.56 3.93 -4.79
C GLY A 62 -9.49 2.89 -4.43
N PHE A 63 -9.67 1.68 -4.95
CA PHE A 63 -8.79 0.54 -4.70
C PHE A 63 -8.36 -0.11 -6.02
N VAL A 64 -7.22 -0.81 -5.99
CA VAL A 64 -6.74 -1.62 -7.12
C VAL A 64 -7.07 -3.09 -6.84
N CYS A 65 -7.80 -3.72 -7.74
CA CYS A 65 -8.08 -5.16 -7.70
C CYS A 65 -7.08 -5.90 -8.59
N LYS A 66 -6.72 -7.12 -8.19
CA LYS A 66 -5.95 -8.07 -8.99
C LYS A 66 -6.74 -9.38 -9.08
N ALA A 67 -6.87 -9.90 -10.30
CA ALA A 67 -7.42 -11.24 -10.55
C ALA A 67 -6.44 -12.00 -11.43
N SER A 68 -6.37 -13.32 -11.29
CA SER A 68 -5.62 -14.11 -12.27
C SER A 68 -6.34 -14.01 -13.62
N ALA A 69 -5.59 -13.81 -14.71
CA ALA A 69 -6.16 -13.85 -16.06
C ALA A 69 -6.79 -15.22 -16.38
N THR A 70 -6.40 -16.27 -15.65
CA THR A 70 -6.96 -17.62 -15.73
C THR A 70 -8.07 -17.89 -14.72
N GLN A 71 -8.42 -16.90 -13.87
CA GLN A 71 -9.50 -17.05 -12.91
C GLN A 71 -10.83 -16.95 -13.65
N THR A 72 -11.48 -18.10 -13.85
CA THR A 72 -12.85 -18.14 -14.35
C THR A 72 -13.79 -17.68 -13.25
N CYS A 73 -14.61 -16.67 -13.55
CA CYS A 73 -15.77 -16.36 -12.71
C CYS A 73 -16.69 -17.59 -12.67
N ALA A 74 -16.91 -18.14 -11.48
CA ALA A 74 -17.91 -19.18 -11.26
C ALA A 74 -19.31 -18.58 -11.13
#